data_AF-A0A9R1NLD0-F1
#
_entry.id   AF-A0A9R1NLD0-F1
#
_cell.length_a   1.000
_cell.length_b   1.000
_cell.length_c   1.000
_cell.angle_alpha   90.00
_cell.angle_beta   90.00
_cell.angle_gamma   90.00
#
_symmetry.space_group_name_H-M   'P 1'
#
loop_
_entity.id
_entity.type
_entity.pdbx_description
1 polymer ?
#
loop_
_entity_poly.entity_id
_entity_poly.type
_entity_poly.pdbx_seq_one_letter_code
_entity_poly.pdbx_strand_id
1 'polypeptide(L)'
;MMCCHRHAVGKQGPVTLELKSSAFDPKEKVWTKFPQEGSKHTPRHNSCDFRWKDYCPQVFRTLRKLFKVDAADYMLSLCGSEALRELSSPGKSGSFFYLTNDDRYMIKTMKKSEVKMLLKMLPAYYNHVRAFEDTLVTKFFGLHCVKLAGANQKKVRFVIMGNLFCSHNSIHRRFDLKGSSLGRTTDKPQTEIDQYTTLKDLDLNFIFRLKKQWFQEFQRQVDRDCDFLEQEKIMDYSLLVGVHFRHNGEKLLTEGSMDNDTNTVSTLRLSRGYTDQFLADPNG
;
A
#
# COMPACT_ATOMS: atom_id res chain seq x y z
N MET A 1 -19.23 6.79 2.58
CA MET A 1 -18.05 7.48 2.00
C MET A 1 -18.42 8.37 0.82
N MET A 2 -19.23 7.86 -0.12
CA MET A 2 -19.65 8.56 -1.35
C MET A 2 -20.23 9.97 -1.11
N CYS A 3 -21.23 10.09 -0.24
CA CYS A 3 -21.90 11.38 0.02
C CYS A 3 -20.99 12.40 0.75
N CYS A 4 -20.02 11.92 1.53
CA CYS A 4 -19.21 12.78 2.40
C CYS A 4 -18.05 13.43 1.66
N HIS A 5 -17.34 12.64 0.85
CA HIS A 5 -16.21 13.17 0.08
C HIS A 5 -16.69 14.16 -0.99
N ARG A 6 -17.87 13.92 -1.61
CA ARG A 6 -18.48 14.86 -2.57
C ARG A 6 -18.76 16.22 -1.90
N HIS A 7 -19.23 16.21 -0.65
CA HIS A 7 -19.44 17.43 0.13
C HIS A 7 -18.12 18.12 0.50
N ALA A 8 -17.11 17.36 0.92
CA ALA A 8 -15.85 17.90 1.42
C ALA A 8 -14.96 18.52 0.32
N VAL A 9 -15.01 17.97 -0.90
CA VAL A 9 -14.21 18.46 -2.04
C VAL A 9 -14.83 19.69 -2.72
N GLY A 10 -16.17 19.83 -2.72
CA GLY A 10 -16.85 20.94 -3.40
C GLY A 10 -16.73 22.32 -2.76
N LYS A 11 -16.22 22.45 -1.53
CA LYS A 11 -16.11 23.73 -0.79
C LYS A 11 -14.67 24.23 -0.71
N GLN A 12 -14.02 24.63 -1.80
CA GLN A 12 -12.58 24.84 -1.75
C GLN A 12 -12.03 26.03 -2.58
N GLY A 13 -11.39 26.99 -1.89
CA GLY A 13 -10.64 28.11 -2.47
C GLY A 13 -9.19 27.76 -2.87
N PRO A 14 -8.32 28.75 -3.19
CA PRO A 14 -6.93 28.50 -3.63
C PRO A 14 -6.10 27.72 -2.59
N VAL A 15 -5.11 26.97 -3.04
CA VAL A 15 -4.23 26.15 -2.17
C VAL A 15 -2.84 26.72 -2.12
N THR A 16 -2.35 26.93 -0.92
CA THR A 16 -0.96 27.34 -0.63
C THR A 16 -0.21 26.18 0.01
N LEU A 17 1.07 26.02 -0.33
CA LEU A 17 1.97 25.01 0.27
C LEU A 17 2.44 25.39 1.68
N GLU A 18 2.31 26.66 2.04
CA GLU A 18 2.51 27.16 3.40
C GLU A 18 1.21 27.07 4.19
N LEU A 19 1.15 26.09 5.08
CA LEU A 19 0.01 25.87 5.95
C LEU A 19 0.29 26.48 7.32
N LYS A 20 -0.70 27.21 7.85
CA LYS A 20 -0.65 27.72 9.23
C LYS A 20 -0.67 26.55 10.22
N SER A 21 -0.07 26.74 11.39
CA SER A 21 -0.07 25.73 12.47
C SER A 21 -1.48 25.25 12.85
N SER A 22 -2.49 26.12 12.75
CA SER A 22 -3.90 25.79 12.98
C SER A 22 -4.44 24.71 12.03
N ALA A 23 -3.89 24.56 10.82
CA ALA A 23 -4.33 23.53 9.87
C ALA A 23 -4.01 22.10 10.34
N PHE A 24 -3.04 21.97 11.24
CA PHE A 24 -2.62 20.71 11.84
C PHE A 24 -3.35 20.42 13.16
N ASP A 25 -4.22 21.31 13.66
CA ASP A 25 -4.92 21.10 14.92
C ASP A 25 -6.03 20.03 14.78
N PRO A 26 -5.90 18.85 15.42
CA PRO A 26 -6.92 17.81 15.36
C PRO A 26 -8.18 18.16 16.18
N LYS A 27 -8.12 19.22 17.01
CA LYS A 27 -9.22 19.69 17.86
C LYS A 27 -10.26 20.48 17.09
N GLU A 28 -10.04 20.80 15.81
CA GLU A 28 -11.10 21.25 14.93
C GLU A 28 -12.17 20.14 14.86
N LYS A 29 -13.24 20.30 15.64
CA LYS A 29 -14.29 19.30 15.87
C LYS A 29 -15.48 19.59 14.97
N VAL A 30 -15.23 19.87 13.69
CA VAL A 30 -16.30 20.01 12.72
C VAL A 30 -16.81 18.61 12.38
N TRP A 31 -17.98 18.30 12.91
CA TRP A 31 -18.71 17.08 12.57
C TRP A 31 -19.86 17.46 11.66
N THR A 32 -19.83 16.96 10.43
CA THR A 32 -20.93 17.12 9.50
C THR A 32 -21.95 16.03 9.76
N LYS A 33 -23.21 16.41 9.96
CA LYS A 33 -24.33 15.47 10.10
C LYS A 33 -24.83 15.08 8.72
N PHE A 34 -25.05 13.78 8.52
CA PHE A 34 -25.64 13.19 7.32
C PHE A 34 -26.91 12.45 7.75
N PRO A 35 -28.05 13.14 7.83
CA PRO A 35 -29.33 12.49 8.03
C PRO A 35 -29.77 11.75 6.75
N GLN A 36 -30.45 10.61 6.90
CA GLN A 36 -30.95 9.78 5.80
C GLN A 36 -31.79 10.60 4.80
N GLU A 37 -32.67 11.45 5.32
CA GLU A 37 -33.54 12.36 4.57
C GLU A 37 -32.81 13.56 3.94
N GLY A 38 -31.49 13.67 4.13
CA GLY A 38 -30.70 14.80 3.66
C GLY A 38 -30.95 16.09 4.45
N SER A 39 -30.20 17.13 4.11
CA SER A 39 -30.32 18.46 4.69
C SER A 39 -30.00 19.53 3.65
N LYS A 40 -30.13 20.81 4.00
CA LYS A 40 -29.66 21.92 3.16
C LYS A 40 -28.18 21.83 2.74
N HIS A 41 -27.37 21.09 3.51
CA HIS A 41 -25.93 20.98 3.29
C HIS A 41 -25.47 19.59 2.84
N THR A 42 -26.29 18.56 3.02
CA THR A 42 -25.91 17.15 2.77
C THR A 42 -26.97 16.44 1.95
N PRO A 43 -26.60 15.66 0.94
CA PRO A 43 -27.57 14.96 0.10
C PRO A 43 -28.30 13.86 0.88
N ARG A 44 -29.47 13.48 0.37
CA ARG A 44 -30.20 12.25 0.75
C ARG A 44 -29.35 11.00 0.47
N HIS A 45 -29.54 9.95 1.27
CA HIS A 45 -28.84 8.68 1.09
C HIS A 45 -29.59 7.49 1.70
N ASN A 46 -29.22 6.26 1.29
CA ASN A 46 -29.88 5.03 1.75
C ASN A 46 -29.33 4.48 3.09
N SER A 47 -28.26 5.06 3.63
CA SER A 47 -27.73 4.68 4.95
C SER A 47 -28.51 5.33 6.09
N CYS A 48 -28.44 4.76 7.30
CA CYS A 48 -28.96 5.42 8.51
C CYS A 48 -28.21 6.73 8.80
N ASP A 49 -28.78 7.56 9.68
CA ASP A 49 -28.15 8.79 10.14
C ASP A 49 -26.73 8.56 10.67
N PHE A 50 -25.79 9.40 10.23
CA PHE A 50 -24.43 9.35 10.74
C PHE A 50 -23.78 10.73 10.81
N ARG A 51 -22.64 10.80 11.48
CA ARG A 51 -21.78 11.99 11.53
C ARG A 51 -20.42 11.67 10.95
N TRP A 52 -19.91 12.57 10.14
CA TRP A 52 -18.61 12.49 9.51
C TRP A 52 -17.67 13.54 10.10
N LYS A 53 -16.42 13.16 10.31
CA LYS A 53 -15.33 14.07 10.66
C LYS A 53 -14.15 13.83 9.72
N ASP A 54 -13.67 14.91 9.12
CA ASP A 54 -12.35 14.99 8.49
C ASP A 54 -11.33 15.50 9.52
N TYR A 55 -10.16 14.89 9.58
CA TYR A 55 -9.06 15.43 10.37
C TYR A 55 -8.12 16.21 9.45
N CYS A 56 -7.73 17.42 9.87
CA CYS A 56 -6.76 18.27 9.15
C CYS A 56 -7.01 18.34 7.64
N PRO A 57 -8.24 18.67 7.18
CA PRO A 57 -8.63 18.53 5.77
C PRO A 57 -7.76 19.34 4.81
N GLN A 58 -7.27 20.52 5.25
CA GLN A 58 -6.36 21.34 4.45
C GLN A 58 -5.00 20.67 4.25
N VAL A 59 -4.45 20.02 5.29
CA VAL A 59 -3.17 19.30 5.20
C VAL A 59 -3.28 18.14 4.20
N PHE A 60 -4.31 17.31 4.30
CA PHE A 60 -4.51 16.19 3.38
C PHE A 60 -4.89 16.62 1.96
N ARG A 61 -5.51 17.80 1.80
CA ARG A 61 -5.68 18.41 0.47
C ARG A 61 -4.32 18.76 -0.14
N THR A 62 -3.43 19.38 0.62
CA THR A 62 -2.11 19.76 0.11
C THR A 62 -1.21 18.56 -0.12
N LEU A 63 -1.24 17.55 0.75
CA LEU A 63 -0.57 16.27 0.53
C LEU A 63 -1.00 15.62 -0.80
N ARG A 64 -2.31 15.56 -1.09
CA ARG A 64 -2.81 15.06 -2.38
C ARG A 64 -2.21 15.81 -3.57
N LYS A 65 -2.05 17.14 -3.47
CA LYS A 65 -1.38 17.92 -4.51
C LYS A 65 0.11 17.59 -4.65
N LEU A 66 0.83 17.46 -3.54
CA LEU A 66 2.24 17.04 -3.55
C LEU A 66 2.40 15.65 -4.19
N PHE A 67 1.44 14.76 -3.96
CA PHE A 67 1.38 13.45 -4.61
C PHE A 67 0.82 13.45 -6.04
N LYS A 68 0.58 14.63 -6.63
CA LYS A 68 0.05 14.79 -7.99
C LYS A 68 -1.27 14.07 -8.22
N VAL A 69 -2.13 14.03 -7.19
CA VAL A 69 -3.47 13.44 -7.25
C VAL A 69 -4.48 14.51 -7.64
N ASP A 70 -5.16 14.29 -8.77
CA ASP A 70 -6.31 15.10 -9.16
C ASP A 70 -7.51 14.87 -8.22
N ALA A 71 -8.23 15.94 -7.92
CA ALA A 71 -9.33 15.89 -6.97
C ALA A 71 -10.56 15.17 -7.54
N ALA A 72 -10.85 15.30 -8.84
CA ALA A 72 -11.96 14.63 -9.48
C ALA A 72 -11.66 13.12 -9.60
N ASP A 73 -10.44 12.75 -10.00
CA ASP A 73 -10.01 11.35 -10.04
C ASP A 73 -10.10 10.69 -8.67
N TYR A 74 -9.55 11.33 -7.63
CA TYR A 74 -9.63 10.84 -6.26
C TYR A 74 -11.06 10.59 -5.81
N MET A 75 -11.97 11.50 -6.19
CA MET A 75 -13.40 11.39 -5.92
C MET A 75 -14.02 10.21 -6.65
N LEU A 76 -13.72 10.03 -7.93
CA LEU A 76 -14.23 8.92 -8.74
C LEU A 76 -13.75 7.57 -8.21
N SER A 77 -12.47 7.43 -7.85
CA SER A 77 -11.93 6.17 -7.30
C SER A 77 -12.59 5.75 -5.98
N LEU A 78 -12.88 6.71 -5.09
CA LEU A 78 -13.44 6.42 -3.77
C LEU A 78 -14.98 6.39 -3.73
N CYS A 79 -15.62 7.08 -4.67
CA CYS A 79 -17.05 7.36 -4.65
C CYS A 79 -17.75 6.95 -5.96
N GLY A 80 -17.09 6.14 -6.79
CA GLY A 80 -17.69 5.53 -7.97
C GLY A 80 -18.89 4.65 -7.60
N SER A 81 -19.70 4.29 -8.60
CA SER A 81 -20.89 3.47 -8.44
C SER A 81 -20.61 2.05 -7.95
N GLU A 82 -19.37 1.59 -8.08
CA GLU A 82 -18.96 0.25 -7.71
C GLU A 82 -18.54 0.15 -6.23
N ALA A 83 -18.84 -1.00 -5.61
CA ALA A 83 -18.51 -1.24 -4.21
C ALA A 83 -16.99 -1.36 -4.01
N LEU A 84 -16.50 -0.94 -2.84
CA LEU A 84 -15.10 -1.19 -2.45
C LEU A 84 -14.88 -2.69 -2.22
N ARG A 85 -13.73 -3.20 -2.66
CA ARG A 85 -13.35 -4.61 -2.43
C ARG A 85 -12.78 -4.76 -1.03
N GLU A 86 -13.42 -5.56 -0.20
CA GLU A 86 -12.89 -5.91 1.12
C GLU A 86 -11.74 -6.90 0.98
N LEU A 87 -10.60 -6.59 1.61
CA LEU A 87 -9.47 -7.48 1.70
C LEU A 87 -9.49 -8.15 3.07
N SER A 88 -9.61 -9.47 3.08
CA SER A 88 -9.42 -10.28 4.28
C SER A 88 -8.02 -10.00 4.82
N SER A 89 -7.93 -9.40 6.01
CA SER A 89 -6.63 -9.15 6.63
C SER A 89 -6.22 -10.37 7.47
N PRO A 90 -5.16 -11.12 7.12
CA PRO A 90 -4.62 -12.16 7.99
C PRO A 90 -3.81 -11.58 9.18
N GLY A 91 -3.67 -10.26 9.28
CA GLY A 91 -2.77 -9.61 10.24
C GLY A 91 -3.26 -9.58 11.69
N LYS A 92 -2.31 -9.67 12.64
CA LYS A 92 -2.53 -9.63 14.11
C LYS A 92 -3.38 -8.45 14.64
N SER A 93 -3.54 -7.36 13.88
CA SER A 93 -4.18 -6.13 14.38
C SER A 93 -5.72 -6.13 14.35
N GLY A 94 -6.34 -7.03 13.56
CA GLY A 94 -7.80 -7.07 13.37
C GLY A 94 -8.37 -5.85 12.65
N SER A 95 -7.56 -5.17 11.82
CA SER A 95 -7.96 -4.01 11.02
C SER A 95 -8.48 -4.44 9.66
N PHE A 96 -9.70 -4.04 9.31
CA PHE A 96 -10.26 -4.18 7.96
C PHE A 96 -9.55 -3.29 6.96
N PHE A 97 -9.30 -3.85 5.78
CA PHE A 97 -8.77 -3.16 4.62
C PHE A 97 -9.79 -3.22 3.48
N TYR A 98 -9.92 -2.11 2.78
CA TYR A 98 -10.69 -2.03 1.55
C TYR A 98 -9.81 -1.48 0.44
N LEU A 99 -10.07 -1.89 -0.79
CA LEU A 99 -9.36 -1.46 -1.98
C LEU A 99 -10.36 -0.82 -2.95
N THR A 100 -9.96 0.28 -3.57
CA THR A 100 -10.74 0.87 -4.68
C THR A 100 -10.73 -0.06 -5.88
N ASN A 101 -11.73 0.05 -6.76
CA ASN A 101 -11.84 -0.85 -7.91
C ASN A 101 -10.78 -0.61 -8.98
N ASP A 102 -10.28 0.62 -9.05
CA ASP A 102 -9.13 1.00 -9.88
C ASP A 102 -7.77 0.69 -9.22
N ASP A 103 -7.76 0.00 -8.09
CA ASP A 103 -6.56 -0.40 -7.34
C ASP A 103 -5.69 0.76 -6.84
N ARG A 104 -6.07 2.03 -6.99
CA ARG A 104 -5.20 3.17 -6.65
C ARG A 104 -5.07 3.41 -5.15
N TYR A 105 -6.14 3.18 -4.39
CA TYR A 105 -6.22 3.56 -2.97
C TYR A 105 -6.64 2.40 -2.09
N MET A 106 -6.01 2.32 -0.92
CA MET A 106 -6.41 1.44 0.17
C MET A 106 -7.06 2.26 1.29
N ILE A 107 -8.06 1.67 1.92
CA ILE A 107 -8.74 2.23 3.08
C ILE A 107 -8.52 1.28 4.24
N LYS A 108 -7.81 1.74 5.27
CA LYS A 108 -7.48 0.93 6.44
C LYS A 108 -8.22 1.45 7.65
N THR A 109 -8.94 0.58 8.35
CA THR A 109 -9.52 0.92 9.65
C THR A 109 -8.44 1.05 10.73
N MET A 110 -8.60 2.05 11.60
CA MET A 110 -7.56 2.46 12.55
C MET A 110 -8.13 2.52 13.98
N LYS A 111 -7.35 2.06 14.95
CA LYS A 111 -7.60 2.25 16.38
C LYS A 111 -7.44 3.72 16.75
N LYS A 112 -8.05 4.14 17.86
CA LYS A 112 -7.94 5.53 18.35
C LYS A 112 -6.49 5.93 18.65
N SER A 113 -5.67 4.99 19.13
CA SER A 113 -4.24 5.20 19.40
C SER A 113 -3.45 5.48 18.13
N GLU A 114 -3.65 4.68 17.08
CA GLU A 114 -2.98 4.86 15.78
C GLU A 114 -3.35 6.21 15.13
N VAL A 115 -4.63 6.62 15.23
CA VAL A 115 -5.05 7.95 14.77
C VAL A 115 -4.37 9.07 15.54
N LYS A 116 -4.20 8.93 16.86
CA LYS A 116 -3.46 9.94 17.66
C LYS A 116 -1.99 10.01 17.25
N MET A 117 -1.38 8.86 16.96
CA MET A 117 0.01 8.79 16.50
C MET A 117 0.17 9.47 15.14
N LEU A 118 -0.69 9.14 14.16
CA LEU A 118 -0.66 9.77 12.84
C LEU A 118 -0.86 11.30 12.92
N LEU A 119 -1.76 11.77 13.77
CA LEU A 119 -1.97 13.21 13.98
C LEU A 119 -0.79 13.90 14.66
N LYS A 120 -0.08 13.19 15.54
CA LYS A 120 1.12 13.71 16.21
C LYS A 120 2.26 13.91 15.21
N MET A 121 2.51 12.92 14.35
CA MET A 121 3.57 12.97 13.32
C MET A 121 3.20 13.81 12.08
N LEU A 122 1.94 14.20 11.92
CA LEU A 122 1.44 14.85 10.69
C LEU A 122 2.23 16.10 10.26
N PRO A 123 2.66 17.01 11.16
CA PRO A 123 3.49 18.15 10.77
C PRO A 123 4.86 17.74 10.22
N ALA A 124 5.54 16.81 10.89
CA ALA A 124 6.84 16.30 10.44
C ALA A 124 6.71 15.52 9.13
N TYR A 125 5.69 14.67 9.01
CA TYR A 125 5.35 13.94 7.79
C TYR A 125 5.11 14.87 6.61
N TYR A 126 4.35 15.96 6.82
CA TYR A 126 4.10 16.95 5.76
C TYR A 126 5.38 17.61 5.27
N ASN A 127 6.29 17.97 6.18
CA ASN A 127 7.58 18.55 5.83
C ASN A 127 8.49 17.54 5.12
N HIS A 128 8.52 16.28 5.56
CA HIS A 128 9.28 15.20 4.94
C HIS A 128 8.85 14.98 3.48
N VAL A 129 7.55 14.80 3.25
CA VAL A 129 6.98 14.62 1.91
C VAL A 129 7.27 15.82 1.00
N ARG A 130 7.24 17.04 1.54
CA ARG A 130 7.54 18.25 0.78
C ARG A 130 9.02 18.37 0.42
N ALA A 131 9.91 17.87 1.27
CA ALA A 131 11.36 17.93 1.05
C ALA A 131 11.88 16.79 0.15
N PHE A 132 11.22 15.63 0.17
CA PHE A 132 11.68 14.42 -0.51
C PHE A 132 10.55 13.80 -1.35
N GLU A 133 10.50 14.15 -2.64
CA GLU A 133 9.45 13.69 -3.57
C GLU A 133 9.46 12.16 -3.76
N ASP A 134 10.63 11.53 -3.66
CA ASP A 134 10.85 10.09 -3.86
C ASP A 134 10.68 9.26 -2.57
N THR A 135 10.18 9.85 -1.48
CA THR A 135 9.89 9.15 -0.22
C THR A 135 9.15 7.83 -0.43
N LEU A 136 9.63 6.77 0.24
CA LEU A 136 9.03 5.44 0.27
C LEU A 136 7.99 5.32 1.39
N VAL A 137 7.98 6.25 2.35
CA VAL A 137 6.93 6.33 3.37
C VAL A 137 5.55 6.37 2.73
N THR A 138 4.62 5.60 3.32
CA THR A 138 3.23 5.49 2.84
C THR A 138 2.60 6.87 2.58
N LYS A 139 1.99 7.02 1.41
CA LYS A 139 1.27 8.23 1.00
C LYS A 139 -0.12 8.24 1.63
N PHE A 140 -0.37 9.17 2.56
CA PHE A 140 -1.67 9.34 3.20
C PHE A 140 -2.48 10.44 2.53
N PHE A 141 -3.70 10.11 2.08
CA PHE A 141 -4.56 11.01 1.31
C PHE A 141 -5.73 11.59 2.11
N GLY A 142 -6.05 10.99 3.24
CA GLY A 142 -7.11 11.45 4.12
C GLY A 142 -7.22 10.63 5.39
N LEU A 143 -7.67 11.26 6.46
CA LEU A 143 -7.95 10.63 7.75
C LEU A 143 -9.34 11.04 8.18
N HIS A 144 -10.19 10.05 8.45
CA HIS A 144 -11.62 10.26 8.63
C HIS A 144 -12.17 9.49 9.83
N CYS A 145 -13.33 9.92 10.32
CA CYS A 145 -14.09 9.21 11.33
C CYS A 145 -15.58 9.30 11.06
N VAL A 146 -16.22 8.14 11.06
CA VAL A 146 -17.67 7.99 10.97
C VAL A 146 -18.21 7.61 12.34
N LYS A 147 -19.27 8.28 12.75
CA LYS A 147 -20.03 7.97 13.96
C LYS A 147 -21.47 7.68 13.56
N LEU A 148 -21.89 6.43 13.69
CA LEU A 148 -23.29 6.04 13.43
C LEU A 148 -24.21 6.62 14.51
N ALA A 149 -25.41 7.03 14.13
CA ALA A 149 -26.47 7.41 15.07
C ALA A 149 -27.09 6.15 15.73
N GLY A 150 -27.74 6.32 16.89
CA GLY A 150 -28.34 5.23 17.67
C GLY A 150 -27.67 4.99 19.03
N ALA A 151 -28.18 3.99 19.77
CA ALA A 151 -27.80 3.68 21.16
C ALA A 151 -26.32 3.29 21.29
N ASN A 152 -25.78 2.53 20.33
CA ASN A 152 -24.37 2.18 20.25
C ASN A 152 -23.66 3.13 19.29
N GLN A 153 -23.27 4.31 19.79
CA GLN A 153 -22.53 5.38 19.11
C GLN A 153 -21.10 4.96 18.65
N LYS A 154 -20.96 3.88 17.88
CA LYS A 154 -19.69 3.29 17.45
C LYS A 154 -18.99 4.26 16.50
N LYS A 155 -17.69 4.51 16.77
CA LYS A 155 -16.82 5.34 15.95
C LYS A 155 -15.89 4.46 15.14
N VAL A 156 -16.01 4.52 13.83
CA VAL A 156 -15.07 3.90 12.90
C VAL A 156 -14.11 4.98 12.42
N ARG A 157 -12.80 4.75 12.60
CA ARG A 157 -11.77 5.64 12.08
C ARG A 157 -11.02 4.90 10.99
N PHE A 158 -10.61 5.62 9.96
CA PHE A 158 -9.85 5.03 8.88
C PHE A 158 -8.98 6.07 8.19
N VAL A 159 -7.92 5.56 7.58
CA VAL A 159 -7.01 6.34 6.74
C VAL A 159 -7.16 5.85 5.30
N ILE A 160 -7.07 6.80 4.36
CA ILE A 160 -6.97 6.51 2.93
C ILE A 160 -5.49 6.66 2.58
N MET A 161 -4.91 5.60 2.00
CA MET A 161 -3.49 5.50 1.69
C MET A 161 -3.28 4.95 0.28
N GLY A 162 -2.10 5.16 -0.30
CA GLY A 162 -1.75 4.62 -1.61
C GLY A 162 -1.61 3.11 -1.60
N ASN A 163 -2.14 2.45 -2.63
CA ASN A 163 -1.79 1.06 -2.90
C ASN A 163 -0.43 1.00 -3.60
N LEU A 164 0.57 0.42 -2.94
CA LEU A 164 1.92 0.27 -3.50
C LEU A 164 1.91 -0.64 -4.76
N PHE A 165 0.99 -1.60 -4.82
CA PHE A 165 0.92 -2.58 -5.90
C PHE A 165 0.00 -2.16 -7.06
N CYS A 166 -0.42 -0.90 -7.11
CA CYS A 166 -1.11 -0.33 -8.26
C CYS A 166 -0.11 -0.17 -9.43
N SER A 167 -0.02 -1.19 -10.28
CA SER A 167 0.97 -1.30 -11.35
C SER A 167 0.32 -1.85 -12.62
N HIS A 168 0.74 -1.36 -13.79
CA HIS A 168 0.37 -1.95 -15.09
C HIS A 168 1.01 -3.34 -15.29
N ASN A 169 2.08 -3.63 -14.54
CA ASN A 169 2.77 -4.91 -14.57
C ASN A 169 2.26 -5.81 -13.45
N SER A 170 2.03 -7.09 -13.78
CA SER A 170 1.66 -8.13 -12.81
C SER A 170 2.71 -8.30 -11.72
N ILE A 171 2.28 -8.29 -10.47
CA ILE A 171 3.17 -8.56 -9.33
C ILE A 171 3.19 -10.06 -9.07
N HIS A 172 4.32 -10.71 -9.37
CA HIS A 172 4.47 -12.17 -9.25
C HIS A 172 4.91 -12.62 -7.85
N ARG A 173 5.63 -11.77 -7.13
CA ARG A 173 6.05 -12.01 -5.73
C ARG A 173 5.86 -10.74 -4.90
N ARG A 174 5.47 -10.93 -3.65
CA ARG A 174 5.30 -9.86 -2.66
C ARG A 174 6.11 -10.21 -1.42
N PHE A 175 6.84 -9.24 -0.88
CA PHE A 175 7.60 -9.40 0.35
C PHE A 175 7.30 -8.27 1.32
N ASP A 176 7.03 -8.61 2.57
CA ASP A 176 7.08 -7.71 3.71
C ASP A 176 8.44 -7.94 4.37
N LEU A 177 9.35 -6.96 4.37
CA LEU A 177 10.72 -7.09 4.89
C LEU A 177 10.94 -6.17 6.09
N LYS A 178 11.54 -6.67 7.17
CA LYS A 178 11.80 -5.91 8.40
C LYS A 178 13.27 -5.87 8.81
N GLY A 179 14.11 -6.73 8.25
CA GLY A 179 15.50 -6.92 8.65
C GLY A 179 15.68 -7.75 9.92
N SER A 180 14.62 -8.38 10.44
CA SER A 180 14.66 -9.26 11.61
C SER A 180 14.34 -10.72 11.23
N SER A 181 14.55 -11.67 12.14
CA SER A 181 14.35 -13.11 11.89
C SER A 181 13.15 -13.71 12.65
N LEU A 182 12.81 -13.21 13.84
CA LEU A 182 11.76 -13.80 14.67
C LEU A 182 10.36 -13.63 14.06
N GLY A 183 9.71 -14.75 13.71
CA GLY A 183 8.38 -14.75 13.09
C GLY A 183 8.37 -14.25 11.64
N ARG A 184 9.53 -14.28 10.97
CA ARG A 184 9.75 -13.76 9.62
C ARG A 184 9.84 -14.85 8.54
N THR A 185 9.11 -15.94 8.75
CA THR A 185 8.79 -16.99 7.76
C THR A 185 7.29 -17.00 7.51
N THR A 186 6.87 -17.36 6.29
CA THR A 186 5.46 -17.54 5.93
C THR A 186 4.95 -18.90 6.41
N ASP A 187 3.80 -18.92 7.06
CA ASP A 187 3.24 -20.15 7.67
C ASP A 187 2.55 -21.07 6.64
N LYS A 188 2.43 -20.63 5.38
CA LYS A 188 1.80 -21.40 4.31
C LYS A 188 2.78 -22.43 3.71
N PRO A 189 2.33 -23.66 3.40
CA PRO A 189 3.14 -24.61 2.66
C PRO A 189 3.43 -24.11 1.24
N GLN A 190 4.56 -24.52 0.67
CA GLN A 190 5.04 -24.04 -0.63
C GLN A 190 4.02 -24.23 -1.77
N THR A 191 3.17 -25.26 -1.68
CA THR A 191 2.10 -25.58 -2.64
C THR A 191 0.94 -24.59 -2.62
N GLU A 192 0.75 -23.86 -1.52
CA GLU A 192 -0.32 -22.85 -1.35
C GLU A 192 0.19 -21.41 -1.53
N ILE A 193 1.47 -21.24 -1.84
CA ILE A 193 2.06 -19.93 -2.11
C ILE A 193 1.68 -19.50 -3.53
N ASP A 194 0.86 -18.47 -3.60
CA ASP A 194 0.44 -17.81 -4.84
C ASP A 194 1.03 -16.38 -4.93
N GLN A 195 0.70 -15.67 -6.03
CA GLN A 195 1.13 -14.29 -6.27
C GLN A 195 0.56 -13.25 -5.28
N TYR A 196 -0.47 -13.63 -4.51
CA TYR A 196 -1.12 -12.76 -3.52
C TYR A 196 -0.58 -12.99 -2.11
N THR A 197 0.13 -14.10 -1.89
CA THR A 197 0.80 -14.42 -0.65
C THR A 197 1.96 -13.46 -0.43
N THR A 198 1.97 -12.80 0.73
CA THR A 198 3.03 -11.88 1.13
C THR A 198 4.07 -12.64 1.93
N LEU A 199 5.22 -12.86 1.31
CA LEU A 199 6.39 -13.52 1.87
C LEU A 199 7.11 -12.60 2.87
N LYS A 200 7.97 -13.15 3.71
CA LYS A 200 8.73 -12.42 4.75
C LYS A 200 10.24 -12.58 4.54
N ASP A 201 11.05 -12.05 5.47
CA ASP A 201 12.51 -11.97 5.35
C ASP A 201 13.20 -13.32 5.12
N LEU A 202 12.79 -14.37 5.84
CA LEU A 202 13.42 -15.69 5.72
C LEU A 202 12.93 -16.48 4.50
N ASP A 203 11.86 -16.02 3.86
CA ASP A 203 11.37 -16.58 2.59
C ASP A 203 12.08 -15.96 1.38
N LEU A 204 12.85 -14.87 1.59
CA LEU A 204 13.54 -14.16 0.51
C LEU A 204 14.76 -14.95 0.04
N ASN A 205 14.64 -15.57 -1.12
CA ASN A 205 15.67 -16.40 -1.75
C ASN A 205 16.33 -15.73 -2.97
N PHE A 206 16.25 -14.39 -3.08
CA PHE A 206 16.83 -13.64 -4.18
C PHE A 206 17.65 -12.44 -3.69
N ILE A 207 18.60 -12.01 -4.52
CA ILE A 207 19.35 -10.77 -4.33
C ILE A 207 18.91 -9.77 -5.40
N PHE A 208 18.50 -8.58 -4.96
CA PHE A 208 18.17 -7.48 -5.86
C PHE A 208 19.47 -6.80 -6.35
N ARG A 209 19.74 -6.89 -7.65
CA ARG A 209 20.87 -6.17 -8.28
C ARG A 209 20.34 -4.93 -8.98
N LEU A 210 20.76 -3.76 -8.49
CA LEU A 210 20.44 -2.46 -9.07
C LEU A 210 21.69 -1.87 -9.74
N LYS A 211 21.48 -1.02 -10.74
CA LYS A 211 22.56 -0.17 -11.27
C LYS A 211 23.11 0.69 -10.14
N LYS A 212 24.43 0.92 -10.11
CA LYS A 212 25.12 1.64 -9.02
C LYS A 212 24.44 2.96 -8.64
N GLN A 213 24.10 3.79 -9.63
CA GLN A 213 23.40 5.06 -9.36
C GLN A 213 22.02 4.87 -8.71
N TRP A 214 21.23 3.90 -9.17
CA TRP A 214 19.91 3.64 -8.61
C TRP A 214 19.99 3.09 -7.19
N PHE A 215 20.96 2.21 -6.92
CA PHE A 215 21.22 1.73 -5.57
C PHE A 215 21.58 2.88 -4.62
N GLN A 216 22.47 3.79 -5.05
CA GLN A 216 22.87 4.95 -4.24
C GLN A 216 21.71 5.91 -3.99
N GLU A 217 20.84 6.14 -4.97
CA GLU A 217 19.64 6.97 -4.78
C GLU A 217 18.66 6.31 -3.82
N PHE A 218 18.36 5.03 -4.04
CA PHE A 218 17.48 4.24 -3.19
C PHE A 218 17.98 4.23 -1.75
N GLN A 219 19.27 3.96 -1.54
CA GLN A 219 19.88 3.97 -0.21
C GLN A 219 19.73 5.33 0.47
N ARG A 220 20.06 6.42 -0.24
CA ARG A 220 19.95 7.77 0.32
C ARG A 220 18.51 8.11 0.72
N GLN A 221 17.52 7.67 -0.06
CA GLN A 221 16.13 7.89 0.27
C GLN A 221 15.67 7.02 1.45
N VAL A 222 16.10 5.75 1.50
CA VAL A 222 15.84 4.86 2.65
C VAL A 222 16.42 5.46 3.94
N ASP A 223 17.65 5.98 3.90
CA ASP A 223 18.29 6.60 5.05
C ASP A 223 17.47 7.81 5.55
N ARG A 224 17.05 8.71 4.65
CA ARG A 224 16.18 9.85 4.99
C ARG A 224 14.85 9.45 5.59
N ASP A 225 14.22 8.41 5.03
CA ASP A 225 12.94 7.90 5.53
C ASP A 225 13.09 7.27 6.91
N CYS A 226 14.18 6.52 7.14
CA CYS A 226 14.52 5.95 8.44
C CYS A 226 14.78 7.04 9.48
N ASP A 227 15.56 8.07 9.15
CA ASP A 227 15.82 9.23 10.03
C ASP A 227 14.50 9.89 10.47
N PHE A 228 13.57 10.09 9.54
CA PHE A 228 12.24 10.62 9.84
C PHE A 228 11.44 9.71 10.78
N LEU A 229 11.38 8.41 10.49
CA LEU A 229 10.64 7.44 11.30
C LEU A 229 11.22 7.34 12.71
N GLU A 230 12.55 7.37 12.84
CA GLU A 230 13.25 7.37 14.12
C GLU A 230 12.93 8.62 14.96
N GLN A 231 13.01 9.81 14.36
CA GLN A 231 12.68 11.08 15.02
C GLN A 231 11.25 11.10 15.56
N GLU A 232 10.30 10.53 14.80
CA GLU A 232 8.90 10.39 15.19
C GLU A 232 8.64 9.18 16.11
N LYS A 233 9.68 8.42 16.48
CA LYS A 233 9.64 7.23 17.36
C LYS A 233 8.70 6.15 16.83
N ILE A 234 8.72 5.97 15.50
CA ILE A 234 7.94 4.97 14.78
C ILE A 234 8.81 3.74 14.58
N MET A 235 8.30 2.59 14.97
CA MET A 235 8.99 1.30 14.82
C MET A 235 8.02 0.28 14.20
N ASP A 236 8.50 -0.95 14.04
CA ASP A 236 7.72 -2.07 13.49
C ASP A 236 7.18 -1.85 12.07
N TYR A 237 7.76 -0.90 11.33
CA TYR A 237 7.50 -0.73 9.91
C TYR A 237 8.19 -1.84 9.10
N SER A 238 7.65 -2.09 7.92
CA SER A 238 8.21 -3.03 6.95
C SER A 238 8.42 -2.31 5.62
N LEU A 239 9.46 -2.70 4.89
CA LEU A 239 9.59 -2.40 3.47
C LEU A 239 8.77 -3.43 2.69
N LEU A 240 7.68 -2.97 2.07
CA LEU A 240 6.87 -3.80 1.19
C LEU A 240 7.48 -3.78 -0.22
N VAL A 241 7.71 -4.96 -0.80
CA VAL A 241 8.36 -5.11 -2.11
C VAL A 241 7.48 -5.95 -3.03
N GLY A 242 7.25 -5.46 -4.25
CA GLY A 242 6.57 -6.18 -5.31
C GLY A 242 7.52 -6.47 -6.45
N VAL A 243 7.58 -7.72 -6.89
CA VAL A 243 8.49 -8.16 -7.96
C VAL A 243 7.69 -8.57 -9.18
N HIS A 244 7.97 -7.90 -10.30
CA HIS A 244 7.54 -8.32 -11.62
C HIS A 244 8.73 -8.91 -12.38
N PHE A 245 8.51 -10.05 -13.01
CA PHE A 245 9.47 -10.72 -13.88
C PHE A 245 9.04 -10.46 -15.31
N ARG A 246 9.88 -9.78 -16.08
CA ARG A 246 9.62 -9.63 -17.51
C ARG A 246 9.68 -11.02 -18.12
N HIS A 247 8.62 -11.42 -18.82
CA HIS A 247 8.68 -12.63 -19.63
C HIS A 247 9.76 -12.40 -20.69
N ASN A 248 10.90 -13.08 -20.55
CA ASN A 248 11.76 -13.32 -21.70
C ASN A 248 10.99 -14.35 -22.55
N GLY A 249 10.83 -14.09 -23.84
CA GLY A 249 10.14 -14.98 -24.76
C GLY A 249 10.88 -16.30 -25.01
N GLU A 250 11.15 -17.08 -23.97
CA GLU A 250 11.64 -18.45 -24.06
C GLU A 250 10.79 -19.33 -23.15
N LYS A 251 10.13 -20.29 -23.81
CA LYS A 251 9.20 -21.30 -23.31
C LYS A 251 9.44 -21.70 -21.86
N LEU A 252 8.47 -21.42 -20.99
CA LEU A 252 8.22 -22.32 -19.87
C LEU A 252 7.87 -23.68 -20.50
N LEU A 253 8.70 -24.69 -20.22
CA LEU A 253 8.32 -26.08 -20.39
C LEU A 253 7.10 -26.30 -19.50
N THR A 254 5.91 -26.27 -20.09
CA THR A 254 4.70 -26.78 -19.48
C THR A 254 4.88 -28.29 -19.39
N GLU A 255 5.10 -28.77 -18.16
CA GLU A 255 4.92 -30.18 -17.84
C GLU A 255 3.46 -30.57 -18.12
N GLY A 256 3.30 -31.43 -19.13
CA GLY A 256 2.36 -32.54 -19.14
C GLY A 256 0.87 -32.22 -19.01
N SER A 257 0.23 -31.86 -20.12
CA SER A 257 -1.12 -32.34 -20.41
C SER A 257 -1.06 -33.86 -20.59
N MET A 258 -1.91 -34.59 -19.87
CA MET A 258 -2.20 -35.99 -20.16
C MET A 258 -2.76 -36.11 -21.58
N ASP A 259 -2.23 -37.05 -22.36
CA ASP A 259 -3.00 -37.80 -23.33
C ASP A 259 -2.35 -39.18 -23.53
N ASN A 260 -3.19 -40.22 -23.35
CA ASN A 260 -2.90 -41.61 -23.69
C ASN A 260 -2.86 -41.75 -25.23
N ASP A 261 -1.81 -42.36 -25.78
CA ASP A 261 -1.90 -43.72 -26.36
C ASP A 261 -0.73 -44.06 -27.30
N THR A 262 -0.30 -45.33 -27.16
CA THR A 262 0.38 -46.20 -28.13
C THR A 262 1.85 -45.98 -28.53
N ASN A 263 2.67 -46.93 -28.02
CA ASN A 263 3.73 -47.70 -28.70
C ASN A 263 4.56 -47.02 -29.80
N THR A 264 5.88 -46.87 -29.56
CA THR A 264 6.94 -47.57 -30.31
C THR A 264 8.25 -47.50 -29.53
N VAL A 265 8.88 -48.66 -29.33
CA VAL A 265 10.23 -48.81 -28.77
C VAL A 265 11.27 -48.37 -29.80
N SER A 266 12.17 -47.46 -29.43
CA SER A 266 13.49 -47.36 -30.07
C SER A 266 14.52 -46.90 -29.04
N THR A 267 15.32 -47.86 -28.59
CA THR A 267 16.55 -47.68 -27.80
C THR A 267 17.52 -46.76 -28.53
N LEU A 268 18.18 -45.83 -27.84
CA LEU A 268 19.60 -45.51 -28.08
C LEU A 268 20.23 -44.83 -26.86
N ARG A 269 21.47 -45.26 -26.59
CA ARG A 269 22.24 -45.11 -25.37
C ARG A 269 22.78 -43.69 -25.17
N LEU A 270 22.79 -43.21 -23.93
CA LEU A 270 23.60 -42.08 -23.47
C LEU A 270 25.08 -42.51 -23.39
N SER A 271 25.92 -41.94 -24.26
CA SER A 271 27.37 -42.01 -24.13
C SER A 271 27.87 -40.89 -23.21
N ARG A 272 28.69 -41.33 -22.25
CA ARG A 272 29.42 -40.61 -21.22
C ARG A 272 30.65 -39.92 -21.82
N GLY A 273 30.95 -38.70 -21.36
CA GLY A 273 32.30 -38.11 -21.42
C GLY A 273 32.37 -36.72 -22.05
N TYR A 274 32.65 -35.70 -21.24
CA TYR A 274 33.97 -35.03 -21.21
C TYR A 274 33.97 -33.98 -20.09
N THR A 275 34.70 -34.27 -19.02
CA THR A 275 35.33 -33.30 -18.12
C THR A 275 36.74 -33.07 -18.63
N ASP A 276 37.24 -31.82 -18.54
CA ASP A 276 38.56 -31.45 -18.02
C ASP A 276 38.70 -29.92 -18.13
N GLN A 277 38.80 -29.19 -17.01
CA GLN A 277 40.02 -28.90 -16.25
C GLN A 277 41.08 -28.14 -17.08
N PHE A 278 41.18 -26.83 -16.84
CA PHE A 278 42.42 -26.09 -17.02
C PHE A 278 43.03 -25.82 -15.64
N LEU A 279 44.12 -26.53 -15.37
CA LEU A 279 45.10 -26.21 -14.34
C LEU A 279 46.05 -25.13 -14.88
N ALA A 280 46.50 -24.28 -13.95
CA ALA A 280 47.63 -23.39 -14.11
C ALA A 280 48.94 -24.18 -14.24
N ASP A 281 49.95 -23.57 -14.87
CA ASP A 281 51.35 -23.93 -14.67
C ASP A 281 52.21 -22.65 -14.53
N PRO A 282 53.30 -22.67 -13.74
CA PRO A 282 54.09 -21.51 -13.33
C PRO A 282 55.37 -21.31 -14.17
N ASN A 283 56.05 -20.20 -13.90
CA ASN A 283 57.34 -19.69 -14.45
C ASN A 283 57.24 -18.80 -15.69
N GLY A 284 57.41 -17.50 -15.44
CA GLY A 284 57.51 -16.41 -16.41
C GLY A 284 57.18 -15.08 -15.75
#